data_AF-A0A814YE93-F1
#
_entry.id   AF-A0A814YE93-F1
#
_cell.length_a   1.000
_cell.length_b   1.000
_cell.length_c   1.000
_cell.angle_alpha   90.00
_cell.angle_beta   90.00
_cell.angle_gamma   90.00
#
_symmetry.space_group_name_H-M   'P 1'
#
loop_
_entity.id
_entity.type
_entity.pdbx_description
1 polymer ?
#
loop_
_entity_poly.entity_id
_entity_poly.type
_entity_poly.pdbx_seq_one_letter_code
_entity_poly.pdbx_strand_id
1 'polypeptide(L)'
;MHGQSISPDWQSSMNLSSPGFQFSPINYQALFLSQINTKSLFSCAQTCHSNGNCRIFDFNDQSLLCRLFQGNIITMGSIVPSSSPQSRVGSKKYNAEQFISHGQSCSLCEGSRYMRCINNTCHCEINTYFDGFICQSQKLLGDVCVNSTECRHDLNYTCLPRQQCGPSTFQIGVLVGGYGNGTAGNSLNALYYPIGLYVNINETIYVGDLMNGRVIRLHQGSLVGSIVAGSGTPGASNTQLGAASGIYVDASRNIYASDSMYNRVMLWSKNATSGSLVAGTSTVSGNTASTLNGPSGVVVDSLGNLYVSDYYNHRVMKWAPNASNGSYAAGNGTAGNSPQQLNLPIGIYLDEFNSYLYVADSNNHRIQRFQLGISMNGTTVAGGNGQGSASNQLDTPYGVYVSNKTGALYIADYNNHRVQQWNLGAAYGETLAGVTANSGTSLMLLNNPSNTFLNHNETYLYVNDRSNNRILRFTMT
;
A
#
# COMPACT_ATOMS: atom_id res chain seq x y z
N MET A 1 26.96 8.87 -40.78
CA MET A 1 27.18 8.84 -39.32
C MET A 1 26.02 9.55 -38.68
N HIS A 2 25.25 8.77 -37.93
CA HIS A 2 24.04 9.14 -37.20
C HIS A 2 24.35 9.76 -35.83
N GLY A 3 23.34 10.39 -35.24
CA GLY A 3 23.22 10.63 -33.79
C GLY A 3 22.36 11.86 -33.49
N GLN A 4 21.09 11.88 -33.89
CA GLN A 4 19.91 11.60 -33.06
C GLN A 4 19.64 12.64 -31.94
N SER A 5 18.52 13.33 -32.15
CA SER A 5 17.78 14.20 -31.23
C SER A 5 17.15 13.42 -30.07
N ILE A 6 17.13 14.03 -28.88
CA ILE A 6 16.29 13.62 -27.74
C ILE A 6 15.14 14.64 -27.60
N SER A 7 13.96 14.13 -27.26
CA SER A 7 12.61 14.68 -27.44
C SER A 7 12.26 15.96 -26.67
N PRO A 8 11.34 16.79 -27.21
CA PRO A 8 10.78 17.96 -26.53
C PRO A 8 9.46 17.61 -25.82
N ASP A 9 9.49 16.90 -24.69
CA ASP A 9 8.27 16.64 -23.90
C ASP A 9 8.51 16.94 -22.43
N TRP A 10 8.65 18.23 -22.08
CA TRP A 10 8.31 18.84 -20.77
C TRP A 10 8.32 20.36 -20.96
N GLN A 11 7.40 20.87 -21.79
CA GLN A 11 7.11 22.30 -21.89
C GLN A 11 5.75 22.58 -21.24
N SER A 12 5.73 22.88 -19.93
CA SER A 12 4.70 23.78 -19.39
C SER A 12 5.25 25.20 -19.46
N SER A 13 5.16 25.80 -20.65
CA SER A 13 5.34 27.26 -20.78
C SER A 13 4.00 27.94 -20.51
N MET A 14 3.92 28.76 -19.46
CA MET A 14 2.84 29.74 -19.34
C MET A 14 3.19 30.93 -20.21
N ASN A 15 2.55 31.05 -21.38
CA ASN A 15 2.56 32.27 -22.16
C ASN A 15 1.53 33.24 -21.57
N LEU A 16 2.01 34.33 -20.97
CA LEU A 16 1.18 35.46 -20.55
C LEU A 16 1.07 36.44 -21.72
N SER A 17 0.02 36.34 -22.52
CA SER A 17 -0.44 37.44 -23.37
C SER A 17 -1.52 38.23 -22.61
N SER A 18 -1.50 39.55 -22.72
CA SER A 18 -2.52 40.45 -22.17
C SER A 18 -3.16 41.30 -23.28
N PRO A 19 -4.37 41.87 -23.11
CA PRO A 19 -5.35 41.66 -22.05
C PRO A 19 -6.70 41.16 -22.61
N GLY A 20 -7.19 40.02 -22.12
CA GLY A 20 -8.52 39.53 -22.48
C GLY A 20 -8.76 38.13 -21.95
N PHE A 21 -9.43 38.04 -20.79
CA PHE A 21 -9.92 36.77 -20.26
C PHE A 21 -10.95 36.17 -21.22
N GLN A 22 -10.70 34.95 -21.72
CA GLN A 22 -11.74 34.03 -22.17
C GLN A 22 -11.43 32.61 -21.69
N PHE A 23 -12.38 31.99 -21.00
CA PHE A 23 -12.37 30.58 -20.66
C PHE A 23 -12.82 29.73 -21.86
N SER A 24 -12.07 28.67 -22.18
CA SER A 24 -12.58 27.52 -22.94
C SER A 24 -11.77 26.26 -22.58
N PRO A 25 -12.38 25.04 -22.57
CA PRO A 25 -12.05 24.01 -21.58
C PRO A 25 -11.29 22.82 -22.18
N ILE A 26 -9.98 22.67 -21.94
CA ILE A 26 -9.26 21.41 -22.16
C ILE A 26 -8.11 21.25 -21.13
N ASN A 27 -8.13 20.11 -20.41
CA ASN A 27 -7.07 19.46 -19.61
C ASN A 27 -6.60 20.09 -18.28
N TYR A 28 -7.14 19.57 -17.18
CA TYR A 28 -6.62 19.75 -15.82
C TYR A 28 -5.48 18.76 -15.51
N GLN A 29 -4.24 19.26 -15.48
CA GLN A 29 -3.20 18.78 -14.55
C GLN A 29 -2.38 19.99 -14.08
N ALA A 30 -2.84 20.63 -13.00
CA ALA A 30 -2.08 21.64 -12.28
C ALA A 30 -2.07 21.27 -10.80
N LEU A 31 -0.87 21.19 -10.25
CA LEU A 31 -0.59 21.05 -8.82
C LEU A 31 -1.39 22.08 -8.02
N PHE A 32 -2.18 21.60 -7.06
CA PHE A 32 -2.75 22.44 -6.02
C PHE A 32 -1.62 22.99 -5.12
N LEU A 33 -1.20 24.23 -5.37
CA LEU A 33 -0.53 25.07 -4.38
C LEU A 33 -1.63 25.77 -3.58
N SER A 34 -2.09 25.12 -2.51
CA SER A 34 -3.01 25.74 -1.56
C SER A 34 -2.27 26.82 -0.76
N GLN A 35 -2.79 28.06 -0.83
CA GLN A 35 -2.47 29.24 -0.01
C GLN A 35 -1.28 30.13 -0.44
N ILE A 36 -1.25 30.62 -1.68
CA ILE A 36 -0.44 31.81 -2.00
C ILE A 36 -1.35 33.04 -2.07
N ASN A 37 -1.01 34.09 -1.32
CA ASN A 37 -1.66 35.40 -1.41
C ASN A 37 -1.46 35.99 -2.82
N THR A 38 -2.56 36.28 -3.51
CA THR A 38 -2.59 36.74 -4.91
C THR A 38 -1.85 38.07 -5.14
N LYS A 39 -1.72 38.93 -4.12
CA LYS A 39 -0.93 40.18 -4.21
C LYS A 39 0.57 39.92 -4.15
N SER A 40 1.02 38.90 -3.41
CA SER A 40 2.44 38.57 -3.24
C SER A 40 3.00 37.85 -4.48
N LEU A 41 2.20 36.99 -5.10
CA LEU A 41 2.55 36.31 -6.36
C LEU A 41 2.71 37.32 -7.51
N PHE A 42 1.88 38.37 -7.53
CA PHE A 42 1.93 39.45 -8.51
C PHE A 42 3.27 40.21 -8.49
N SER A 43 3.82 40.49 -7.29
CA SER A 43 5.12 41.17 -7.14
C SER A 43 6.32 40.31 -7.55
N CYS A 44 6.35 39.00 -7.23
CA CYS A 44 7.42 38.12 -7.72
C CYS A 44 7.38 38.00 -9.25
N ALA A 45 6.18 37.91 -9.84
CA ALA A 45 6.00 37.82 -11.29
C ALA A 45 6.46 39.09 -12.03
N GLN A 46 6.18 40.28 -11.48
CA GLN A 46 6.62 41.56 -12.07
C GLN A 46 8.16 41.70 -12.09
N THR A 47 8.83 41.26 -11.03
CA THR A 47 10.30 41.28 -10.91
C THR A 47 10.96 40.30 -11.88
N CYS A 48 10.34 39.15 -12.10
CA CYS A 48 10.79 38.14 -13.05
C CYS A 48 10.59 38.61 -14.51
N HIS A 49 9.51 39.35 -14.78
CA HIS A 49 9.20 39.94 -16.09
C HIS A 49 10.18 41.06 -16.48
N SER A 50 10.64 41.89 -15.53
CA SER A 50 11.61 42.96 -15.82
C SER A 50 13.02 42.46 -16.18
N ASN A 51 13.37 41.21 -15.86
CA ASN A 51 14.73 40.67 -16.02
C ASN A 51 14.91 39.70 -17.20
N GLY A 52 13.84 39.29 -17.88
CA GLY A 52 13.88 38.41 -19.06
C GLY A 52 14.32 36.96 -18.76
N ASN A 53 13.44 35.99 -19.05
CA ASN A 53 13.66 34.54 -18.88
C ASN A 53 14.03 34.09 -17.45
N CYS A 54 13.13 34.30 -16.50
CA CYS A 54 13.26 33.77 -15.15
C CYS A 54 12.14 32.75 -14.83
N ARG A 55 12.41 31.78 -13.95
CA ARG A 55 11.42 30.85 -13.38
C ARG A 55 11.37 31.01 -11.86
N ILE A 56 10.17 31.03 -11.28
CA ILE A 56 9.97 31.10 -9.83
C ILE A 56 10.09 29.67 -9.28
N PHE A 57 11.03 29.45 -8.37
CA PHE A 57 11.33 28.12 -7.82
C PHE A 57 10.61 27.87 -6.48
N ASP A 58 10.55 28.89 -5.62
CA ASP A 58 10.04 28.76 -4.26
C ASP A 58 9.67 30.14 -3.68
N PHE A 59 8.62 30.20 -2.86
CA PHE A 59 8.16 31.40 -2.17
C PHE A 59 7.83 31.07 -0.71
N ASN A 60 8.39 31.86 0.21
CA ASN A 60 8.12 31.70 1.63
C ASN A 60 7.23 32.85 2.12
N ASP A 61 5.97 32.53 2.43
CA ASP A 61 4.96 33.49 2.87
C ASP A 61 5.30 34.21 4.19
N GLN A 62 6.11 33.59 5.07
CA GLN A 62 6.48 34.19 6.37
C GLN A 62 7.63 35.20 6.26
N SER A 63 8.48 35.07 5.25
CA SER A 63 9.68 35.92 5.08
C SER A 63 9.62 36.88 3.89
N LEU A 64 8.58 36.78 3.04
CA LEU A 64 8.39 37.59 1.83
C LEU A 64 9.58 37.50 0.85
N LEU A 65 10.26 36.34 0.84
CA LEU A 65 11.41 36.06 -0.03
C LEU A 65 10.98 35.25 -1.26
N CYS A 66 11.31 35.76 -2.46
CA CYS A 66 11.18 35.01 -3.72
C CYS A 66 12.53 34.36 -4.07
N ARG A 67 12.53 33.08 -4.46
CA ARG A 67 13.71 32.44 -5.09
C ARG A 67 13.49 32.34 -6.59
N LEU A 68 14.37 33.01 -7.34
CA LEU A 68 14.28 33.12 -8.80
C LEU A 68 15.45 32.39 -9.46
N PHE A 69 15.14 31.71 -10.57
CA PHE A 69 16.09 30.97 -11.39
C PHE A 69 16.27 31.66 -12.74
N GLN A 70 17.51 32.00 -13.11
CA GLN A 70 17.84 32.59 -14.41
C GLN A 70 19.06 31.86 -15.00
N GLY A 71 18.83 30.87 -15.87
CA GLY A 71 19.91 29.96 -16.31
C GLY A 71 20.54 29.21 -15.12
N ASN A 72 21.87 29.04 -15.09
CA ASN A 72 22.58 28.33 -14.01
C ASN A 72 22.86 29.20 -12.76
N ILE A 73 22.15 30.32 -12.58
CA ILE A 73 22.41 31.31 -11.51
C ILE A 73 21.19 31.40 -10.58
N ILE A 74 21.44 31.27 -9.27
CA ILE A 74 20.44 31.49 -8.22
C ILE A 74 20.66 32.89 -7.64
N THR A 75 19.62 33.72 -7.66
CA THR A 75 19.64 35.04 -7.01
C THR A 75 18.72 35.03 -5.80
N MET A 76 19.22 35.48 -4.64
CA MET A 76 18.42 35.70 -3.43
C MET A 76 18.26 37.19 -3.17
N GLY A 77 17.04 37.65 -2.89
CA GLY A 77 16.78 39.06 -2.55
C GLY A 77 15.61 39.20 -1.58
N SER A 78 15.67 40.24 -0.74
CA SER A 78 14.57 40.65 0.15
C SER A 78 13.72 41.74 -0.49
N ILE A 79 12.40 41.64 -0.34
CA ILE A 79 11.46 42.69 -0.72
C ILE A 79 11.19 43.53 0.52
N VAL A 80 11.67 44.77 0.54
CA VAL A 80 11.27 45.76 1.56
C VAL A 80 10.17 46.64 0.94
N PRO A 81 8.98 46.74 1.55
CA PRO A 81 7.96 47.67 1.07
C PRO A 81 8.39 49.09 1.43
N SER A 82 8.74 49.90 0.42
CA SER A 82 8.90 51.35 0.58
C SER A 82 8.11 52.09 -0.49
N SER A 83 7.44 53.17 -0.10
CA SER A 83 6.54 53.99 -0.92
C SER A 83 7.28 54.92 -1.91
N SER A 84 8.40 54.48 -2.50
CA SER A 84 9.17 55.24 -3.48
C SER A 84 9.49 54.40 -4.72
N PRO A 85 9.50 54.96 -5.95
CA PRO A 85 9.56 54.18 -7.21
C PRO A 85 10.92 53.53 -7.53
N GLN A 86 11.84 53.40 -6.56
CA GLN A 86 13.12 52.71 -6.76
C GLN A 86 13.45 51.81 -5.58
N SER A 87 12.83 50.63 -5.53
CA SER A 87 13.33 49.49 -4.76
C SER A 87 14.57 48.93 -5.48
N ARG A 88 15.78 49.33 -5.04
CA ARG A 88 17.01 48.72 -5.54
C ARG A 88 17.20 47.36 -4.89
N VAL A 89 17.15 46.29 -5.69
CA VAL A 89 17.70 44.99 -5.32
C VAL A 89 19.23 45.12 -5.41
N GLY A 90 19.92 44.98 -4.27
CA GLY A 90 21.38 44.88 -4.26
C GLY A 90 21.80 43.55 -4.89
N SER A 91 22.28 43.56 -6.14
CA SER A 91 22.82 42.38 -6.79
C SER A 91 24.29 42.19 -6.40
N LYS A 92 24.62 41.13 -5.68
CA LYS A 92 26.02 40.70 -5.52
C LYS A 92 26.31 39.62 -6.56
N LYS A 93 27.06 39.97 -7.59
CA LYS A 93 27.51 39.05 -8.65
C LYS A 93 28.67 38.22 -8.12
N TYR A 94 28.54 36.90 -8.20
CA TYR A 94 29.66 35.98 -8.07
C TYR A 94 29.86 35.30 -9.43
N ASN A 95 31.06 35.35 -9.97
CA ASN A 95 31.42 34.53 -11.14
C ASN A 95 31.95 33.16 -10.67
N ALA A 96 31.96 32.17 -11.58
CA ALA A 96 32.35 30.80 -11.25
C ALA A 96 33.78 30.69 -10.67
N GLU A 97 34.68 31.61 -11.05
CA GLU A 97 36.07 31.64 -10.57
C GLU A 97 36.18 32.19 -9.13
N GLN A 98 35.36 33.17 -8.74
CA GLN A 98 35.31 33.72 -7.38
C GLN A 98 34.64 32.77 -6.37
N PHE A 99 33.85 31.81 -6.86
CA PHE A 99 33.25 30.74 -6.05
C PHE A 99 34.29 29.66 -5.68
N ILE A 100 35.28 29.42 -6.55
CA ILE A 100 36.32 28.40 -6.38
C ILE A 100 37.43 28.86 -5.40
N SER A 101 37.73 30.16 -5.32
CA SER A 101 38.79 30.68 -4.43
C SER A 101 38.45 30.69 -2.93
N HIS A 102 37.20 30.38 -2.56
CA HIS A 102 36.76 30.20 -1.17
C HIS A 102 36.68 28.72 -0.74
N GLY A 103 37.41 27.84 -1.43
CA GLY A 103 37.93 26.61 -0.82
C GLY A 103 36.94 25.47 -0.61
N GLN A 104 36.03 25.24 -1.56
CA GLN A 104 35.28 23.98 -1.60
C GLN A 104 35.20 23.46 -3.04
N SER A 105 36.12 22.56 -3.38
CA SER A 105 35.93 21.59 -4.44
C SER A 105 35.94 20.20 -3.83
N CYS A 106 34.84 19.48 -3.93
CA CYS A 106 34.85 18.11 -4.45
C CYS A 106 33.41 17.62 -4.61
N SER A 107 33.10 17.26 -5.86
CA SER A 107 32.15 16.23 -6.22
C SER A 107 32.25 15.00 -5.31
N LEU A 108 31.08 14.41 -5.02
CA LEU A 108 30.80 13.21 -4.21
C LEU A 108 30.75 13.38 -2.70
N CYS A 109 29.60 13.85 -2.23
CA CYS A 109 28.90 13.40 -1.03
C CYS A 109 27.43 13.85 -1.14
N GLU A 110 26.65 13.16 -1.96
CA GLU A 110 25.18 13.28 -1.86
C GLU A 110 24.73 12.51 -0.61
N GLY A 111 24.33 13.24 0.44
CA GLY A 111 23.47 12.68 1.49
C GLY A 111 23.80 12.98 2.96
N SER A 112 24.97 13.49 3.33
CA SER A 112 25.33 13.66 4.75
C SER A 112 25.24 15.12 5.22
N ARG A 113 24.29 15.39 6.13
CA ARG A 113 24.00 16.74 6.66
C ARG A 113 24.97 17.26 7.74
N TYR A 114 26.03 16.53 8.09
CA TYR A 114 26.95 16.96 9.15
C TYR A 114 28.41 16.59 8.81
N MET A 115 29.20 17.60 8.47
CA MET A 115 30.67 17.53 8.45
C MET A 115 31.23 18.40 9.56
N ARG A 116 32.24 17.90 10.28
CA ARG A 116 33.06 18.69 11.19
C ARG A 116 34.50 18.68 10.70
N CYS A 117 35.04 19.86 10.43
CA CYS A 117 36.44 20.02 10.02
C CYS A 117 37.23 20.63 11.18
N ILE A 118 38.38 20.03 11.49
CA ILE A 118 39.33 20.50 12.50
C ILE A 118 40.71 20.51 11.84
N ASN A 119 41.45 21.61 11.93
CA ASN A 119 42.82 21.76 11.43
C ASN A 119 43.02 21.22 10.00
N ASN A 120 42.27 21.76 9.03
CA ASN A 120 42.34 21.42 7.61
C ASN A 120 42.15 19.93 7.25
N THR A 121 41.63 19.14 8.19
CA THR A 121 41.26 17.74 7.96
C THR A 121 39.77 17.59 8.28
N CYS A 122 38.98 17.15 7.30
CA CYS A 122 37.56 16.94 7.48
C CYS A 122 37.32 15.46 7.81
N HIS A 123 36.63 15.22 8.93
CA HIS A 123 36.26 13.88 9.37
C HIS A 123 34.78 13.63 9.09
N CYS A 124 34.46 12.49 8.47
CA CYS A 124 33.11 11.96 8.46
C CYS A 124 32.88 11.29 9.82
N GLU A 125 31.94 11.79 10.63
CA GLU A 125 31.55 11.08 11.85
C GLU A 125 30.85 9.77 11.47
N ILE A 126 31.37 8.65 11.96
CA ILE A 126 30.70 7.35 11.89
C ILE A 126 29.64 7.32 12.99
N ASN A 127 28.45 6.83 12.64
CA ASN A 127 27.24 6.65 13.47
C ASN A 127 26.29 7.85 13.51
N THR A 128 25.49 8.00 12.46
CA THR A 128 24.08 8.39 12.63
C THR A 128 23.21 7.63 11.63
N TYR A 129 22.20 6.95 12.17
CA TYR A 129 21.18 6.21 11.42
C TYR A 129 20.30 7.19 10.63
N PHE A 130 20.07 6.90 9.35
CA PHE A 130 18.96 7.49 8.58
C PHE A 130 18.47 6.46 7.56
N ASP A 131 17.31 5.84 7.86
CA ASP A 131 16.47 4.98 7.00
C ASP A 131 17.19 4.20 5.90
N GLY A 132 18.01 3.23 6.32
CA GLY A 132 18.84 2.44 5.41
C GLY A 132 18.08 1.83 4.23
N PHE A 133 18.39 2.25 3.00
CA PHE A 133 18.89 1.43 1.86
C PHE A 133 18.79 2.20 0.51
N ILE A 134 19.84 2.14 -0.33
CA ILE A 134 19.79 2.27 -1.80
C ILE A 134 20.66 1.14 -2.39
N CYS A 135 20.14 0.39 -3.37
CA CYS A 135 20.90 -0.57 -4.18
C CYS A 135 20.65 -0.30 -5.68
N GLN A 136 21.72 -0.29 -6.49
CA GLN A 136 21.69 -0.48 -7.95
C GLN A 136 22.82 -1.42 -8.41
N SER A 137 22.54 -2.09 -9.53
CA SER A 137 23.09 -3.36 -10.06
C SER A 137 24.55 -3.35 -10.55
N GLN A 138 25.22 -4.53 -10.59
CA GLN A 138 25.74 -5.13 -11.85
C GLN A 138 26.41 -6.53 -11.78
N LYS A 139 26.37 -7.19 -12.96
CA LYS A 139 27.27 -8.12 -13.67
C LYS A 139 28.49 -8.74 -12.93
N LEU A 140 28.54 -10.08 -12.90
CA LEU A 140 29.67 -10.90 -12.43
C LEU A 140 30.81 -11.02 -13.45
N LEU A 141 32.06 -10.78 -13.01
CA LEU A 141 33.30 -11.20 -13.66
C LEU A 141 34.41 -11.43 -12.61
N GLY A 142 34.77 -12.69 -12.36
CA GLY A 142 36.02 -13.12 -11.72
C GLY A 142 36.11 -13.00 -10.19
N ASP A 143 36.84 -13.94 -9.57
CA ASP A 143 36.95 -14.17 -8.12
C ASP A 143 37.69 -13.07 -7.32
N VAL A 144 37.71 -11.82 -7.81
CA VAL A 144 38.37 -10.68 -7.18
C VAL A 144 37.38 -9.54 -7.04
N CYS A 145 37.01 -9.20 -5.80
CA CYS A 145 36.13 -8.08 -5.49
C CYS A 145 36.84 -6.76 -5.81
N VAL A 146 36.50 -6.16 -6.94
CA VAL A 146 37.00 -4.84 -7.36
C VAL A 146 36.19 -3.68 -6.77
N ASN A 147 35.05 -3.94 -6.14
CA ASN A 147 34.17 -2.90 -5.62
C ASN A 147 33.43 -3.33 -4.34
N SER A 148 33.60 -2.56 -3.25
CA SER A 148 32.94 -2.79 -1.95
C SER A 148 31.45 -2.43 -1.94
N THR A 149 30.93 -1.80 -3.00
CA THR A 149 29.50 -1.53 -3.14
C THR A 149 28.70 -2.74 -3.61
N GLU A 150 29.36 -3.78 -4.14
CA GLU A 150 28.70 -4.90 -4.85
C GLU A 150 28.87 -6.27 -4.17
N CYS A 151 29.84 -6.42 -3.25
CA CYS A 151 30.12 -7.67 -2.51
C CYS A 151 30.40 -7.41 -1.02
N ARG A 152 30.19 -8.41 -0.15
CA ARG A 152 30.70 -8.39 1.24
C ARG A 152 31.88 -9.35 1.36
N HIS A 153 32.86 -9.01 2.20
CA HIS A 153 33.99 -9.88 2.53
C HIS A 153 33.76 -10.57 3.88
N ASP A 154 34.16 -11.83 4.00
CA ASP A 154 34.34 -12.49 5.29
C ASP A 154 35.70 -12.12 5.93
N LEU A 155 35.98 -12.64 7.13
CA LEU A 155 37.26 -12.44 7.82
C LEU A 155 38.47 -13.01 7.05
N ASN A 156 38.24 -13.77 5.97
CA ASN A 156 39.23 -14.36 5.08
C ASN A 156 39.30 -13.67 3.70
N TYR A 157 38.65 -12.51 3.52
CA TYR A 157 38.62 -11.73 2.29
C TYR A 157 37.95 -12.43 1.08
N THR A 158 37.18 -13.49 1.31
CA THR A 158 36.42 -14.20 0.27
C THR A 158 35.18 -13.40 -0.12
N CYS A 159 34.88 -13.28 -1.42
CA CYS A 159 33.71 -12.56 -1.92
C CYS A 159 32.43 -13.36 -1.68
N LEU A 160 31.53 -12.83 -0.83
CA LEU A 160 30.18 -13.38 -0.64
C LEU A 160 29.17 -12.56 -1.45
N PRO A 161 28.21 -13.20 -2.17
CA PRO A 161 27.14 -12.49 -2.84
C PRO A 161 26.34 -11.65 -1.84
N ARG A 162 26.11 -10.35 -2.12
CA ARG A 162 25.10 -9.59 -1.38
C ARG A 162 23.74 -10.25 -1.64
N GLN A 163 23.06 -10.66 -0.58
CA GLN A 163 21.64 -11.04 -0.62
C GLN A 163 20.88 -9.97 -1.41
N GLN A 164 20.15 -10.40 -2.44
CA GLN A 164 19.41 -9.53 -3.34
C GLN A 164 18.59 -8.51 -2.53
N CYS A 165 18.94 -7.22 -2.62
CA CYS A 165 18.05 -6.16 -2.18
C CYS A 165 16.77 -6.30 -3.02
N GLY A 166 15.61 -6.33 -2.37
CA GLY A 166 14.31 -6.30 -3.05
C GLY A 166 14.15 -5.06 -3.94
N PRO A 167 13.04 -4.97 -4.71
CA PRO A 167 12.85 -3.96 -5.74
C PRO A 167 13.11 -2.52 -5.25
N SER A 168 13.83 -1.74 -6.05
CA SER A 168 14.44 -0.44 -5.72
C SER A 168 13.50 0.78 -5.80
N THR A 169 12.19 0.56 -5.75
CA THR A 169 11.19 1.64 -5.63
C THR A 169 10.11 1.20 -4.67
N PHE A 170 10.19 1.67 -3.41
CA PHE A 170 9.04 1.56 -2.50
C PHE A 170 7.87 2.30 -3.12
N GLN A 171 6.79 1.58 -3.38
CA GLN A 171 5.63 2.17 -4.03
C GLN A 171 4.92 3.11 -3.06
N ILE A 172 4.64 4.33 -3.52
CA ILE A 172 3.80 5.27 -2.78
C ILE A 172 2.35 4.86 -3.04
N GLY A 173 1.61 4.54 -1.98
CA GLY A 173 0.20 4.20 -2.08
C GLY A 173 -0.66 5.41 -2.41
N VAL A 174 -1.73 5.19 -3.16
CA VAL A 174 -2.81 6.18 -3.38
C VAL A 174 -3.96 5.85 -2.44
N LEU A 175 -4.39 6.84 -1.64
CA LEU A 175 -5.55 6.69 -0.77
C LEU A 175 -6.82 6.54 -1.62
N VAL A 176 -7.53 5.42 -1.45
CA VAL A 176 -8.77 5.12 -2.17
C VAL A 176 -9.97 4.84 -1.26
N GLY A 177 -9.78 4.85 0.05
CA GLY A 177 -10.85 4.71 1.05
C GLY A 177 -10.37 5.03 2.46
N GLY A 178 -11.28 5.54 3.31
CA GLY A 178 -10.98 5.98 4.68
C GLY A 178 -10.37 7.39 4.72
N TYR A 179 -11.11 8.37 5.24
CA TYR A 179 -10.66 9.75 5.44
C TYR A 179 -9.91 9.90 6.76
N GLY A 180 -8.98 10.87 6.82
CA GLY A 180 -8.44 11.37 8.09
C GLY A 180 -7.11 10.79 8.54
N ASN A 181 -6.20 10.47 7.61
CA ASN A 181 -4.80 10.16 7.94
C ASN A 181 -4.61 9.04 8.99
N GLY A 182 -5.49 8.03 9.04
CA GLY A 182 -5.39 6.99 10.08
C GLY A 182 -6.57 6.91 11.04
N THR A 183 -7.46 7.90 11.09
CA THR A 183 -8.47 8.01 12.16
C THR A 183 -9.71 7.17 11.91
N ALA A 184 -10.14 6.44 12.96
CA ALA A 184 -11.37 5.67 12.93
C ALA A 184 -12.60 6.59 12.90
N GLY A 185 -13.65 6.17 12.18
CA GLY A 185 -14.93 6.89 12.18
C GLY A 185 -16.07 6.09 11.55
N ASN A 186 -17.30 6.56 11.75
CA ASN A 186 -18.53 5.92 11.28
C ASN A 186 -19.22 6.66 10.12
N SER A 187 -18.70 7.82 9.71
CA SER A 187 -19.14 8.52 8.50
C SER A 187 -18.95 7.67 7.24
N LEU A 188 -19.66 7.97 6.16
CA LEU A 188 -19.58 7.20 4.90
C LEU A 188 -18.23 7.33 4.17
N ASN A 189 -17.38 8.24 4.60
CA ASN A 189 -16.01 8.40 4.13
C ASN A 189 -14.96 7.92 5.14
N ALA A 190 -15.37 7.36 6.29
CA ALA A 190 -14.47 6.86 7.32
C ALA A 190 -14.66 5.34 7.51
N LEU A 191 -13.62 4.68 7.99
CA LEU A 191 -13.61 3.25 8.29
C LEU A 191 -13.18 3.04 9.74
N TYR A 192 -13.45 1.86 10.29
CA TYR A 192 -12.97 1.46 11.60
C TYR A 192 -12.54 -0.02 11.59
N TYR A 193 -11.21 -0.22 11.55
CA TYR A 193 -10.51 -1.50 11.41
C TYR A 193 -10.99 -2.33 10.21
N PRO A 194 -10.92 -1.80 8.97
CA PRO A 194 -11.38 -2.54 7.79
C PRO A 194 -10.60 -3.85 7.61
N ILE A 195 -11.31 -4.96 7.36
CA ILE A 195 -10.70 -6.28 7.13
C ILE A 195 -11.03 -6.80 5.74
N GLY A 196 -12.32 -6.94 5.44
CA GLY A 196 -12.79 -7.47 4.16
C GLY A 196 -12.46 -6.51 3.03
N LEU A 197 -11.96 -7.03 1.91
CA LEU A 197 -11.65 -6.26 0.71
C LEU A 197 -12.07 -7.07 -0.51
N TYR A 198 -12.83 -6.44 -1.38
CA TYR A 198 -13.15 -6.98 -2.69
C TYR A 198 -13.17 -5.85 -3.71
N VAL A 199 -12.59 -6.07 -4.89
CA VAL A 199 -12.59 -5.09 -5.97
C VAL A 199 -13.20 -5.73 -7.21
N ASN A 200 -14.24 -5.13 -7.76
CA ASN A 200 -14.87 -5.65 -8.96
C ASN A 200 -14.12 -5.23 -10.24
N ILE A 201 -14.55 -5.74 -11.39
CA ILE A 201 -13.96 -5.44 -12.72
C ILE A 201 -14.01 -3.95 -13.11
N ASN A 202 -14.92 -3.17 -12.51
CA ASN A 202 -15.07 -1.73 -12.74
C ASN A 202 -14.35 -0.89 -11.67
N GLU A 203 -13.39 -1.48 -10.94
CA GLU A 203 -12.64 -0.84 -9.85
C GLU A 203 -13.53 -0.28 -8.71
N THR A 204 -14.74 -0.80 -8.56
CA THR A 204 -15.57 -0.52 -7.39
C THR A 204 -15.04 -1.34 -6.22
N ILE A 205 -14.76 -0.66 -5.12
CA ILE A 205 -14.18 -1.27 -3.92
C ILE A 205 -15.29 -1.55 -2.92
N TYR A 206 -15.29 -2.75 -2.35
CA TYR A 206 -16.15 -3.17 -1.27
C TYR A 206 -15.28 -3.45 -0.05
N VAL A 207 -15.75 -3.01 1.12
CA VAL A 207 -14.95 -2.99 2.34
C VAL A 207 -15.78 -3.51 3.50
N GLY A 208 -15.31 -4.56 4.16
CA GLY A 208 -15.83 -4.98 5.45
C GLY A 208 -15.34 -4.02 6.51
N ASP A 209 -16.21 -3.11 6.95
CA ASP A 209 -15.93 -2.07 7.93
C ASP A 209 -16.25 -2.61 9.33
N LEU A 210 -15.28 -3.39 9.85
CA LEU A 210 -15.45 -4.35 10.93
C LEU A 210 -16.21 -3.78 12.13
N MET A 211 -15.71 -2.70 12.73
CA MET A 211 -16.28 -2.17 13.98
C MET A 211 -17.53 -1.31 13.77
N ASN A 212 -17.81 -0.89 12.53
CA ASN A 212 -19.04 -0.19 12.20
C ASN A 212 -20.19 -1.15 11.80
N GLY A 213 -19.95 -2.46 11.76
CA GLY A 213 -21.02 -3.44 11.48
C GLY A 213 -21.67 -3.26 10.11
N ARG A 214 -20.85 -2.98 9.08
CA ARG A 214 -21.33 -2.71 7.72
C ARG A 214 -20.33 -3.14 6.65
N VAL A 215 -20.84 -3.32 5.44
CA VAL A 215 -20.03 -3.34 4.22
C VAL A 215 -20.25 -2.04 3.46
N ILE A 216 -19.18 -1.31 3.17
CA ILE A 216 -19.21 -0.09 2.36
C ILE A 216 -18.80 -0.40 0.93
N ARG A 217 -19.51 0.18 -0.03
CA ARG A 217 -19.11 0.26 -1.43
C ARG A 217 -18.58 1.66 -1.73
N LEU A 218 -17.35 1.77 -2.23
CA LEU A 218 -16.70 2.99 -2.69
C LEU A 218 -16.68 3.01 -4.22
N HIS A 219 -17.12 4.11 -4.81
CA HIS A 219 -17.10 4.31 -6.26
C HIS A 219 -15.75 4.89 -6.70
N GLN A 220 -15.31 4.56 -7.91
CA GLN A 220 -14.06 5.07 -8.46
C GLN A 220 -14.02 6.60 -8.39
N GLY A 221 -12.94 7.15 -7.83
CA GLY A 221 -12.76 8.60 -7.65
C GLY A 221 -13.50 9.21 -6.46
N SER A 222 -14.29 8.44 -5.69
CA SER A 222 -14.98 8.91 -4.49
C SER A 222 -14.42 8.25 -3.23
N LEU A 223 -14.07 9.07 -2.25
CA LEU A 223 -13.77 8.60 -0.88
C LEU A 223 -15.03 8.43 -0.03
N VAL A 224 -16.19 8.88 -0.52
CA VAL A 224 -17.48 8.70 0.14
C VAL A 224 -18.16 7.47 -0.45
N GLY A 225 -18.52 6.52 0.41
CA GLY A 225 -19.19 5.28 0.03
C GLY A 225 -20.68 5.26 0.30
N SER A 226 -21.27 4.11 0.03
CA SER A 226 -22.65 3.75 0.38
C SER A 226 -22.67 2.42 1.11
N ILE A 227 -23.51 2.29 2.13
CA ILE A 227 -23.73 1.01 2.83
C ILE A 227 -24.46 0.06 1.88
N VAL A 228 -23.94 -1.15 1.74
CA VAL A 228 -24.49 -2.19 0.87
C VAL A 228 -24.80 -3.51 1.60
N ALA A 229 -24.32 -3.68 2.82
CA ALA A 229 -24.75 -4.73 3.75
C ALA A 229 -24.58 -4.24 5.21
N GLY A 230 -25.43 -4.71 6.12
CA GLY A 230 -25.55 -4.15 7.47
C GLY A 230 -26.18 -2.74 7.49
N SER A 231 -26.44 -2.21 8.68
CA SER A 231 -27.08 -0.90 8.86
C SER A 231 -26.10 0.22 9.25
N GLY A 232 -24.83 -0.12 9.52
CA GLY A 232 -23.86 0.82 10.12
C GLY A 232 -23.98 0.96 11.63
N THR A 233 -24.80 0.11 12.26
CA THR A 233 -24.86 -0.05 13.72
C THR A 233 -24.69 -1.53 14.05
N PRO A 234 -23.67 -1.92 14.83
CA PRO A 234 -23.47 -3.32 15.21
C PRO A 234 -24.69 -3.98 15.85
N GLY A 235 -25.04 -5.19 15.42
CA GLY A 235 -26.16 -5.93 16.00
C GLY A 235 -26.46 -7.27 15.32
N ALA A 236 -27.31 -8.09 15.97
CA ALA A 236 -27.61 -9.45 15.54
C ALA A 236 -28.82 -9.58 14.61
N SER A 237 -29.58 -8.50 14.37
CA SER A 237 -30.75 -8.58 13.49
C SER A 237 -30.34 -8.90 12.05
N ASN A 238 -31.30 -9.32 11.22
CA ASN A 238 -31.03 -9.58 9.80
C ASN A 238 -30.71 -8.29 9.00
N THR A 239 -30.90 -7.11 9.58
CA THR A 239 -30.51 -5.83 8.96
C THR A 239 -29.12 -5.36 9.40
N GLN A 240 -28.53 -6.03 10.38
CA GLN A 240 -27.30 -5.62 11.04
C GLN A 240 -26.19 -6.67 10.85
N LEU A 241 -24.95 -6.22 10.99
CA LEU A 241 -23.77 -7.05 11.17
C LEU A 241 -23.13 -6.59 12.49
N GLY A 242 -22.68 -7.51 13.33
CA GLY A 242 -21.92 -7.17 14.53
C GLY A 242 -20.49 -6.79 14.20
N ALA A 243 -19.81 -7.61 13.41
CA ALA A 243 -18.46 -7.35 12.95
C ALA A 243 -18.21 -7.94 11.56
N ALA A 244 -18.25 -7.09 10.53
CA ALA A 244 -18.07 -7.49 9.13
C ALA A 244 -16.58 -7.78 8.83
N SER A 245 -16.16 -9.04 8.98
CA SER A 245 -14.77 -9.45 8.84
C SER A 245 -14.39 -9.70 7.38
N GLY A 246 -14.50 -10.93 6.88
CA GLY A 246 -14.33 -11.26 5.47
C GLY A 246 -15.58 -10.93 4.66
N ILE A 247 -15.37 -10.53 3.41
CA ILE A 247 -16.45 -10.32 2.45
C ILE A 247 -16.14 -11.01 1.13
N TYR A 248 -17.18 -11.41 0.42
CA TYR A 248 -17.12 -11.83 -0.97
C TYR A 248 -18.30 -11.21 -1.72
N VAL A 249 -18.08 -10.78 -2.96
CA VAL A 249 -19.12 -10.22 -3.83
C VAL A 249 -19.18 -11.05 -5.10
N ASP A 250 -20.35 -11.61 -5.40
CA ASP A 250 -20.55 -12.42 -6.60
C ASP A 250 -20.81 -11.56 -7.86
N ALA A 251 -20.89 -12.20 -9.02
CA ALA A 251 -21.18 -11.53 -10.30
C ALA A 251 -22.56 -10.84 -10.33
N SER A 252 -23.51 -11.30 -9.51
CA SER A 252 -24.84 -10.68 -9.36
C SER A 252 -24.84 -9.48 -8.41
N ARG A 253 -23.68 -9.18 -7.79
CA ARG A 253 -23.47 -8.18 -6.73
C ARG A 253 -24.20 -8.50 -5.43
N ASN A 254 -24.40 -9.78 -5.16
CA ASN A 254 -24.76 -10.23 -3.83
C ASN A 254 -23.51 -10.21 -2.94
N ILE A 255 -23.70 -9.90 -1.67
CA ILE A 255 -22.61 -9.69 -0.71
C ILE A 255 -22.72 -10.75 0.37
N TYR A 256 -21.68 -11.57 0.46
CA TYR A 256 -21.48 -12.52 1.55
C TYR A 256 -20.57 -11.83 2.56
N ALA A 257 -21.00 -11.75 3.81
CA ALA A 257 -20.23 -11.15 4.89
C ALA A 257 -20.16 -12.13 6.06
N SER A 258 -18.94 -12.41 6.50
CA SER A 258 -18.69 -13.06 7.79
C SER A 258 -19.00 -12.06 8.90
N ASP A 259 -19.97 -12.39 9.74
CA ASP A 259 -20.34 -11.63 10.93
C ASP A 259 -19.68 -12.27 12.15
N SER A 260 -18.41 -11.92 12.38
CA SER A 260 -17.54 -12.65 13.31
C SER A 260 -18.02 -12.57 14.76
N MET A 261 -18.69 -11.48 15.13
CA MET A 261 -19.24 -11.28 16.48
C MET A 261 -20.47 -12.17 16.75
N TYR A 262 -21.20 -12.57 15.70
CA TYR A 262 -22.42 -13.36 15.80
C TYR A 262 -22.31 -14.75 15.16
N ASN A 263 -21.09 -15.23 14.89
CA ASN A 263 -20.79 -16.62 14.51
C ASN A 263 -21.57 -17.13 13.28
N ARG A 264 -21.79 -16.23 12.32
CA ARG A 264 -22.62 -16.48 11.14
C ARG A 264 -22.01 -15.88 9.87
N VAL A 265 -22.42 -16.41 8.72
CA VAL A 265 -22.23 -15.76 7.43
C VAL A 265 -23.59 -15.37 6.89
N MET A 266 -23.69 -14.11 6.47
CA MET A 266 -24.93 -13.50 6.02
C MET A 266 -24.80 -13.08 4.55
N LEU A 267 -25.84 -13.32 3.77
CA LEU A 267 -25.96 -12.96 2.36
C LEU A 267 -26.93 -11.80 2.19
N TRP A 268 -26.47 -10.67 1.63
CA TRP A 268 -27.33 -9.62 1.11
C TRP A 268 -27.43 -9.76 -0.39
N SER A 269 -28.64 -10.00 -0.89
CA SER A 269 -28.89 -9.82 -2.32
C SER A 269 -28.68 -8.36 -2.71
N LYS A 270 -28.31 -8.10 -3.97
CA LYS A 270 -28.11 -6.73 -4.45
C LYS A 270 -29.32 -5.84 -4.10
N ASN A 271 -29.07 -4.71 -3.44
CA ASN A 271 -30.07 -3.72 -2.97
C ASN A 271 -31.05 -4.24 -1.90
N ALA A 272 -30.80 -5.41 -1.29
CA ALA A 272 -31.60 -5.89 -0.18
C ALA A 272 -31.39 -5.01 1.06
N THR A 273 -32.45 -4.79 1.84
CA THR A 273 -32.40 -4.07 3.12
C THR A 273 -32.08 -4.98 4.30
N SER A 274 -32.14 -6.30 4.11
CA SER A 274 -31.83 -7.33 5.11
C SER A 274 -31.10 -8.49 4.45
N GLY A 275 -30.25 -9.16 5.21
CA GLY A 275 -29.53 -10.35 4.80
C GLY A 275 -30.25 -11.63 5.23
N SER A 276 -29.86 -12.74 4.61
CA SER A 276 -30.26 -14.09 4.96
C SER A 276 -29.06 -14.89 5.50
N LEU A 277 -29.28 -15.72 6.51
CA LEU A 277 -28.27 -16.64 7.03
C LEU A 277 -27.91 -17.70 5.96
N VAL A 278 -26.62 -17.87 5.68
CA VAL A 278 -26.13 -18.87 4.71
C VAL A 278 -25.10 -19.85 5.28
N ALA A 279 -24.49 -19.56 6.43
CA ALA A 279 -23.70 -20.53 7.20
C ALA A 279 -23.62 -20.13 8.68
N GLY A 280 -23.38 -21.12 9.54
CA GLY A 280 -23.37 -20.95 10.99
C GLY A 280 -24.77 -20.83 11.59
N THR A 281 -24.84 -20.29 12.80
CA THR A 281 -26.10 -19.99 13.48
C THR A 281 -26.07 -18.55 13.95
N SER A 282 -27.23 -17.89 14.07
CA SER A 282 -27.29 -16.45 14.24
C SER A 282 -26.68 -15.89 15.52
N THR A 283 -26.45 -16.72 16.55
CA THR A 283 -25.97 -16.25 17.87
C THR A 283 -25.14 -17.26 18.66
N VAL A 284 -25.04 -18.52 18.25
CA VAL A 284 -24.38 -19.57 19.05
C VAL A 284 -23.05 -19.96 18.41
N SER A 285 -21.96 -19.74 19.12
CA SER A 285 -20.65 -20.29 18.77
C SER A 285 -20.62 -21.79 19.01
N GLY A 286 -19.96 -22.54 18.13
CA GLY A 286 -19.74 -23.98 18.34
C GLY A 286 -18.78 -24.57 17.31
N ASN A 287 -18.49 -25.85 17.42
CA ASN A 287 -17.55 -26.59 16.56
C ASN A 287 -18.20 -27.75 15.77
N THR A 288 -19.54 -27.82 15.77
CA THR A 288 -20.31 -28.81 15.00
C THR A 288 -20.30 -28.49 13.49
N ALA A 289 -20.93 -29.33 12.68
CA ALA A 289 -21.06 -29.10 11.23
C ALA A 289 -21.96 -27.89 10.87
N SER A 290 -22.87 -27.47 11.74
CA SER A 290 -23.78 -26.34 11.50
C SER A 290 -23.36 -25.04 12.19
N THR A 291 -22.38 -25.08 13.09
CA THR A 291 -21.96 -23.94 13.91
C THR A 291 -20.56 -23.47 13.54
N LEU A 292 -20.33 -22.16 13.67
CA LEU A 292 -19.03 -21.50 13.49
C LEU A 292 -18.58 -20.88 14.81
N ASN A 293 -17.32 -20.47 14.89
CA ASN A 293 -16.75 -19.72 16.00
C ASN A 293 -15.78 -18.64 15.46
N GLY A 294 -16.25 -17.40 15.42
CA GLY A 294 -15.51 -16.25 14.88
C GLY A 294 -15.19 -16.36 13.39
N PRO A 295 -16.16 -16.58 12.48
CA PRO A 295 -15.87 -16.68 11.06
C PRO A 295 -15.13 -15.45 10.53
N SER A 296 -14.08 -15.68 9.75
CA SER A 296 -13.17 -14.65 9.25
C SER A 296 -13.27 -14.54 7.73
N GLY A 297 -12.38 -15.19 6.98
CA GLY A 297 -12.41 -15.22 5.51
C GLY A 297 -13.64 -15.94 4.94
N VAL A 298 -14.11 -15.47 3.78
CA VAL A 298 -15.24 -16.04 3.05
C VAL A 298 -15.01 -15.94 1.54
N VAL A 299 -15.29 -17.02 0.80
CA VAL A 299 -15.28 -17.05 -0.67
C VAL A 299 -16.38 -17.99 -1.17
N VAL A 300 -16.87 -17.77 -2.38
CA VAL A 300 -17.91 -18.60 -3.01
C VAL A 300 -17.42 -19.06 -4.38
N ASP A 301 -17.63 -20.33 -4.71
CA ASP A 301 -17.31 -20.89 -6.04
C ASP A 301 -18.44 -20.65 -7.06
N SER A 302 -18.20 -20.93 -8.33
CA SER A 302 -19.18 -20.74 -9.42
C SER A 302 -20.43 -21.62 -9.28
N LEU A 303 -20.38 -22.68 -8.47
CA LEU A 303 -21.53 -23.54 -8.14
C LEU A 303 -22.32 -23.02 -6.92
N GLY A 304 -21.88 -21.92 -6.31
CA GLY A 304 -22.49 -21.32 -5.14
C GLY A 304 -22.10 -21.98 -3.82
N ASN A 305 -21.08 -22.85 -3.80
CA ASN A 305 -20.58 -23.37 -2.55
C ASN A 305 -19.79 -22.30 -1.80
N LEU A 306 -20.13 -22.13 -0.53
CA LEU A 306 -19.54 -21.16 0.37
C LEU A 306 -18.40 -21.80 1.16
N TYR A 307 -17.22 -21.17 1.18
CA TYR A 307 -16.07 -21.57 1.97
C TYR A 307 -15.83 -20.50 3.05
N VAL A 308 -15.66 -20.92 4.29
CA VAL A 308 -15.55 -20.03 5.45
C VAL A 308 -14.40 -20.47 6.34
N SER A 309 -13.49 -19.54 6.64
CA SER A 309 -12.49 -19.73 7.68
C SER A 309 -13.16 -19.67 9.05
N ASP A 310 -13.19 -20.79 9.75
CA ASP A 310 -13.75 -20.93 11.09
C ASP A 310 -12.62 -20.73 12.12
N TYR A 311 -12.25 -19.46 12.32
CA TYR A 311 -11.01 -19.01 12.93
C TYR A 311 -10.66 -19.70 14.25
N TYR A 312 -11.56 -19.66 15.24
CA TYR A 312 -11.31 -20.24 16.56
C TYR A 312 -11.44 -21.77 16.59
N ASN A 313 -11.97 -22.37 15.53
CA ASN A 313 -12.06 -23.82 15.39
C ASN A 313 -10.95 -24.39 14.49
N HIS A 314 -9.96 -23.59 14.08
CA HIS A 314 -8.75 -24.06 13.38
C HIS A 314 -9.05 -24.88 12.10
N ARG A 315 -10.06 -24.45 11.34
CA ARG A 315 -10.53 -25.15 10.13
C ARG A 315 -11.10 -24.17 9.10
N VAL A 316 -11.23 -24.65 7.87
CA VAL A 316 -12.05 -24.03 6.82
C VAL A 316 -13.18 -24.99 6.48
N MET A 317 -14.40 -24.50 6.47
CA MET A 317 -15.61 -25.27 6.25
C MET A 317 -16.29 -24.86 4.94
N LYS A 318 -16.89 -25.82 4.24
CA LYS A 318 -17.62 -25.66 2.98
C LYS A 318 -19.11 -25.94 3.20
N TRP A 319 -19.99 -25.07 2.72
CA TRP A 319 -21.44 -25.28 2.62
C TRP A 319 -21.86 -25.30 1.16
N ALA A 320 -22.62 -26.32 0.76
CA ALA A 320 -23.34 -26.27 -0.51
C ALA A 320 -24.52 -25.28 -0.42
N PRO A 321 -25.03 -24.77 -1.56
CA PRO A 321 -26.22 -23.93 -1.56
C PRO A 321 -27.37 -24.56 -0.77
N ASN A 322 -27.97 -23.80 0.15
CA ASN A 322 -29.07 -24.23 1.03
C ASN A 322 -28.75 -25.38 2.00
N ALA A 323 -27.47 -25.75 2.16
CA ALA A 323 -27.10 -26.79 3.13
C ALA A 323 -27.21 -26.26 4.56
N SER A 324 -27.78 -27.07 5.46
CA SER A 324 -27.85 -26.78 6.89
C SER A 324 -26.57 -27.17 7.66
N ASN A 325 -25.74 -28.03 7.06
CA ASN A 325 -24.46 -28.49 7.60
C ASN A 325 -23.34 -28.27 6.58
N GLY A 326 -22.17 -27.91 7.08
CA GLY A 326 -20.95 -27.81 6.30
C GLY A 326 -20.10 -29.08 6.40
N SER A 327 -19.12 -29.17 5.53
CA SER A 327 -18.06 -30.19 5.54
C SER A 327 -16.69 -29.53 5.61
N TYR A 328 -15.68 -30.26 6.05
CA TYR A 328 -14.31 -29.74 6.03
C TYR A 328 -13.84 -29.47 4.59
N ALA A 329 -13.19 -28.32 4.39
CA ALA A 329 -12.50 -27.95 3.15
C ALA A 329 -10.98 -27.91 3.34
N ALA A 330 -10.52 -27.45 4.50
CA ALA A 330 -9.13 -27.47 4.92
C ALA A 330 -9.03 -27.49 6.44
N GLY A 331 -7.93 -28.04 6.97
CA GLY A 331 -7.79 -28.26 8.41
C GLY A 331 -8.71 -29.36 8.94
N ASN A 332 -8.41 -29.90 10.12
CA ASN A 332 -9.17 -30.97 10.75
C ASN A 332 -9.88 -30.56 12.04
N GLY A 333 -9.90 -29.26 12.37
CA GLY A 333 -10.52 -28.73 13.58
C GLY A 333 -9.60 -28.69 14.81
N THR A 334 -8.35 -29.14 14.67
CA THR A 334 -7.38 -29.18 15.77
C THR A 334 -6.21 -28.24 15.48
N ALA A 335 -5.91 -27.35 16.43
CA ALA A 335 -4.75 -26.48 16.37
C ALA A 335 -3.45 -27.28 16.26
N GLY A 336 -2.59 -26.92 15.31
CA GLY A 336 -1.27 -27.54 15.14
C GLY A 336 -0.60 -27.13 13.84
N ASN A 337 0.57 -27.69 13.54
CA ASN A 337 1.38 -27.33 12.37
C ASN A 337 1.55 -28.48 11.36
N SER A 338 0.95 -29.65 11.61
CA SER A 338 0.93 -30.78 10.67
C SER A 338 0.22 -30.40 9.35
N PRO A 339 0.40 -31.15 8.26
CA PRO A 339 -0.23 -30.83 6.97
C PRO A 339 -1.75 -30.68 7.01
N GLN A 340 -2.45 -31.43 7.88
CA GLN A 340 -3.91 -31.38 8.03
C GLN A 340 -4.37 -30.45 9.16
N GLN A 341 -3.44 -29.79 9.87
CA GLN A 341 -3.74 -28.89 10.97
C GLN A 341 -3.51 -27.45 10.55
N LEU A 342 -4.43 -26.60 10.97
CA LEU A 342 -4.31 -25.15 10.87
C LEU A 342 -4.22 -24.58 12.29
N ASN A 343 -3.81 -23.33 12.40
CA ASN A 343 -3.78 -22.61 13.66
C ASN A 343 -4.25 -21.17 13.43
N LEU A 344 -5.50 -20.91 13.82
CA LEU A 344 -6.17 -19.61 13.69
C LEU A 344 -6.18 -19.09 12.24
N PRO A 345 -6.79 -19.84 11.28
CA PRO A 345 -6.82 -19.43 9.89
C PRO A 345 -7.70 -18.18 9.68
N ILE A 346 -7.20 -17.20 8.92
CA ILE A 346 -7.91 -15.94 8.67
C ILE A 346 -8.36 -15.83 7.21
N GLY A 347 -7.49 -15.31 6.34
CA GLY A 347 -7.79 -15.09 4.93
C GLY A 347 -7.77 -16.37 4.12
N ILE A 348 -8.68 -16.47 3.15
CA ILE A 348 -8.72 -17.56 2.19
C ILE A 348 -8.86 -17.02 0.78
N TYR A 349 -8.24 -17.70 -0.17
CA TYR A 349 -8.37 -17.45 -1.60
C TYR A 349 -8.69 -18.76 -2.32
N LEU A 350 -9.71 -18.74 -3.15
CA LEU A 350 -10.13 -19.88 -3.97
C LEU A 350 -9.64 -19.68 -5.40
N ASP A 351 -8.67 -20.50 -5.81
CA ASP A 351 -8.33 -20.69 -7.20
C ASP A 351 -9.21 -21.82 -7.75
N GLU A 352 -10.40 -21.43 -8.21
CA GLU A 352 -11.40 -22.38 -8.70
C GLU A 352 -10.92 -23.12 -9.97
N PHE A 353 -10.16 -22.43 -10.84
CA PHE A 353 -9.68 -23.00 -12.09
C PHE A 353 -8.78 -24.22 -11.85
N ASN A 354 -7.86 -24.13 -10.89
CA ASN A 354 -6.98 -25.23 -10.52
C ASN A 354 -7.49 -26.07 -9.33
N SER A 355 -8.67 -25.76 -8.80
CA SER A 355 -9.26 -26.40 -7.61
C SER A 355 -8.35 -26.34 -6.37
N TYR A 356 -7.73 -25.19 -6.14
CA TYR A 356 -6.91 -24.92 -4.95
C TYR A 356 -7.57 -23.95 -3.99
N LEU A 357 -7.48 -24.26 -2.70
CA LEU A 357 -7.78 -23.32 -1.62
C LEU A 357 -6.49 -22.92 -0.92
N TYR A 358 -6.21 -21.62 -0.92
CA TYR A 358 -5.10 -21.02 -0.20
C TYR A 358 -5.62 -20.46 1.12
N VAL A 359 -4.90 -20.74 2.21
CA VAL A 359 -5.30 -20.38 3.57
C VAL A 359 -4.13 -19.67 4.24
N ALA A 360 -4.37 -18.47 4.76
CA ALA A 360 -3.46 -17.81 5.68
C ALA A 360 -3.56 -18.51 7.04
N ASP A 361 -2.60 -19.39 7.30
CA ASP A 361 -2.48 -20.18 8.53
C ASP A 361 -1.75 -19.33 9.59
N SER A 362 -2.46 -18.31 10.07
CA SER A 362 -1.86 -17.10 10.63
C SER A 362 -0.95 -17.37 11.82
N ASN A 363 -1.37 -18.19 12.79
CA ASN A 363 -0.55 -18.45 13.98
C ASN A 363 0.56 -19.50 13.75
N ASN A 364 0.62 -20.09 12.55
CA ASN A 364 1.76 -20.88 12.08
C ASN A 364 2.67 -20.07 11.13
N HIS A 365 2.41 -18.78 10.91
CA HIS A 365 3.26 -17.87 10.15
C HIS A 365 3.54 -18.37 8.71
N ARG A 366 2.51 -18.91 8.06
CA ARG A 366 2.61 -19.51 6.73
C ARG A 366 1.34 -19.38 5.91
N ILE A 367 1.47 -19.56 4.60
CA ILE A 367 0.34 -19.80 3.69
C ILE A 367 0.32 -21.27 3.29
N GLN A 368 -0.82 -21.93 3.50
CA GLN A 368 -1.06 -23.32 3.11
C GLN A 368 -1.91 -23.37 1.84
N ARG A 369 -1.62 -24.31 0.93
CA ARG A 369 -2.43 -24.61 -0.26
C ARG A 369 -3.00 -26.03 -0.15
N PHE A 370 -4.30 -26.19 -0.34
CA PHE A 370 -5.04 -27.45 -0.31
C PHE A 370 -5.66 -27.75 -1.67
N GLN A 371 -5.49 -28.99 -2.15
CA GLN A 371 -6.17 -29.48 -3.36
C GLN A 371 -7.58 -29.93 -2.99
N LEU A 372 -8.59 -29.16 -3.40
CA LEU A 372 -9.97 -29.41 -3.03
C LEU A 372 -10.47 -30.74 -3.60
N GLY A 373 -11.22 -31.50 -2.78
CA GLY A 373 -11.82 -32.77 -3.17
C GLY A 373 -10.85 -33.96 -3.31
N ILE A 374 -9.54 -33.73 -3.15
CA ILE A 374 -8.51 -34.77 -3.32
C ILE A 374 -7.80 -35.08 -2.00
N SER A 375 -7.32 -34.07 -1.27
CA SER A 375 -6.56 -34.27 -0.04
C SER A 375 -6.82 -33.18 0.99
N MET A 376 -6.87 -33.58 2.26
CA MET A 376 -6.88 -32.67 3.40
C MET A 376 -5.48 -32.26 3.87
N ASN A 377 -4.42 -32.68 3.14
CA ASN A 377 -3.04 -32.30 3.43
C ASN A 377 -2.72 -30.98 2.72
N GLY A 378 -2.41 -29.96 3.48
CA GLY A 378 -1.92 -28.69 2.95
C GLY A 378 -0.42 -28.73 2.67
N THR A 379 -0.01 -28.03 1.62
CA THR A 379 1.40 -27.76 1.31
C THR A 379 1.72 -26.30 1.65
N THR A 380 2.82 -26.06 2.38
CA THR A 380 3.31 -24.70 2.62
C THR A 380 3.80 -24.10 1.31
N VAL A 381 3.25 -22.95 0.91
CA VAL A 381 3.62 -22.25 -0.34
C VAL A 381 4.26 -20.89 -0.11
N ALA A 382 4.20 -20.36 1.11
CA ALA A 382 4.95 -19.18 1.55
C ALA A 382 5.12 -19.19 3.08
N GLY A 383 6.21 -18.61 3.58
CA GLY A 383 6.55 -18.64 5.01
C GLY A 383 6.89 -20.04 5.54
N GLY A 384 6.52 -20.33 6.79
CA GLY A 384 6.78 -21.64 7.42
C GLY A 384 8.20 -21.87 7.93
N ASN A 385 9.07 -20.84 7.85
CA ASN A 385 10.44 -20.85 8.38
C ASN A 385 10.53 -20.17 9.76
N GLY A 386 9.47 -20.30 10.57
CA GLY A 386 9.29 -19.59 11.82
C GLY A 386 8.74 -18.18 11.66
N GLN A 387 8.31 -17.60 12.79
CA GLN A 387 7.90 -16.20 12.88
C GLN A 387 9.10 -15.28 12.65
N GLY A 388 8.95 -14.25 11.81
CA GLY A 388 9.97 -13.22 11.66
C GLY A 388 9.76 -12.34 10.42
N SER A 389 10.71 -11.45 10.19
CA SER A 389 10.67 -10.44 9.12
C SER A 389 11.62 -10.70 7.95
N ALA A 390 12.40 -11.80 7.98
CA ALA A 390 13.23 -12.21 6.86
C ALA A 390 12.39 -12.45 5.59
N SER A 391 13.04 -12.46 4.42
CA SER A 391 12.34 -12.62 3.13
C SER A 391 11.67 -13.99 2.98
N ASN A 392 12.11 -15.02 3.70
CA ASN A 392 11.47 -16.34 3.76
C ASN A 392 10.55 -16.55 4.97
N GLN A 393 10.32 -15.51 5.76
CA GLN A 393 9.51 -15.55 6.98
C GLN A 393 8.29 -14.64 6.84
N LEU A 394 7.26 -14.96 7.62
CA LEU A 394 6.05 -14.17 7.79
C LEU A 394 5.82 -13.96 9.29
N ASP A 395 5.03 -12.96 9.65
CA ASP A 395 4.55 -12.75 11.00
C ASP A 395 3.03 -12.52 11.01
N THR A 396 2.30 -13.58 11.36
CA THR A 396 0.84 -13.65 11.45
C THR A 396 0.17 -13.15 10.17
N PRO A 397 0.40 -13.78 8.99
CA PRO A 397 -0.22 -13.31 7.75
C PRO A 397 -1.75 -13.35 7.87
N TYR A 398 -2.44 -12.27 7.47
CA TYR A 398 -3.90 -12.18 7.56
C TYR A 398 -4.60 -12.50 6.24
N GLY A 399 -4.14 -11.90 5.15
CA GLY A 399 -4.75 -12.01 3.83
C GLY A 399 -3.78 -12.62 2.82
N VAL A 400 -4.34 -13.35 1.85
CA VAL A 400 -3.61 -13.84 0.68
C VAL A 400 -4.51 -13.65 -0.54
N TYR A 401 -3.91 -13.17 -1.63
CA TYR A 401 -4.51 -13.13 -2.96
C TYR A 401 -3.55 -13.78 -3.94
N VAL A 402 -4.05 -14.54 -4.91
CA VAL A 402 -3.21 -15.20 -5.93
C VAL A 402 -3.46 -14.54 -7.28
N SER A 403 -2.41 -14.12 -7.97
CA SER A 403 -2.50 -13.60 -9.35
C SER A 403 -2.96 -14.71 -10.29
N ASN A 404 -4.02 -14.44 -11.05
CA ASN A 404 -4.52 -15.31 -12.10
C ASN A 404 -3.59 -15.32 -13.32
N LYS A 405 -2.74 -14.29 -13.50
CA LYS A 405 -1.79 -14.22 -14.61
C LYS A 405 -0.50 -15.00 -14.35
N THR A 406 0.02 -14.91 -13.14
CA THR A 406 1.37 -15.40 -12.81
C THR A 406 1.38 -16.51 -11.76
N GLY A 407 0.29 -16.69 -11.01
CA GLY A 407 0.23 -17.56 -9.85
C GLY A 407 1.00 -17.03 -8.63
N ALA A 408 1.52 -15.80 -8.67
CA ALA A 408 2.18 -15.18 -7.53
C ALA A 408 1.20 -14.86 -6.39
N LEU A 409 1.65 -15.04 -5.15
CA LEU A 409 0.90 -14.76 -3.93
C LEU A 409 1.21 -13.34 -3.45
N TYR A 410 0.17 -12.60 -3.08
CA TYR A 410 0.25 -11.27 -2.47
C TYR A 410 -0.29 -11.36 -1.05
N ILE A 411 0.60 -11.31 -0.07
CA ILE A 411 0.32 -11.68 1.31
C ILE A 411 0.38 -10.45 2.19
N ALA A 412 -0.70 -10.19 2.93
CA ALA A 412 -0.73 -9.17 3.97
C ALA A 412 0.00 -9.73 5.21
N ASP A 413 1.29 -9.38 5.33
CA ASP A 413 2.19 -9.82 6.39
C ASP A 413 2.00 -8.91 7.62
N TYR A 414 0.91 -9.18 8.33
CA TYR A 414 0.22 -8.27 9.25
C TYR A 414 1.13 -7.66 10.31
N ASN A 415 1.86 -8.48 11.10
CA ASN A 415 2.69 -7.97 12.18
C ASN A 415 4.01 -7.34 11.67
N ASN A 416 4.45 -7.70 10.46
CA ASN A 416 5.60 -7.08 9.81
C ASN A 416 5.26 -5.78 9.08
N HIS A 417 3.98 -5.37 9.08
CA HIS A 417 3.50 -4.11 8.49
C HIS A 417 3.87 -3.96 7.01
N ARG A 418 3.81 -5.06 6.25
CA ARG A 418 4.17 -5.09 4.84
C ARG A 418 3.25 -5.99 4.02
N VAL A 419 3.35 -5.87 2.70
CA VAL A 419 2.83 -6.84 1.75
C VAL A 419 4.00 -7.55 1.08
N GLN A 420 4.00 -8.87 1.15
CA GLN A 420 4.98 -9.73 0.49
C GLN A 420 4.40 -10.30 -0.81
N GLN A 421 5.15 -10.19 -1.91
CA GLN A 421 4.91 -10.94 -3.12
C GLN A 421 5.77 -12.21 -3.11
N TRP A 422 5.14 -13.37 -3.30
CA TRP A 422 5.82 -14.66 -3.43
C TRP A 422 5.51 -15.25 -4.81
N ASN A 423 6.52 -15.35 -5.67
CA ASN A 423 6.34 -16.04 -6.94
C ASN A 423 6.11 -17.54 -6.72
N LEU A 424 5.36 -18.18 -7.61
CA LEU A 424 5.02 -19.59 -7.48
C LEU A 424 6.29 -20.47 -7.38
N GLY A 425 6.43 -21.21 -6.29
CA GLY A 425 7.59 -22.08 -6.02
C GLY A 425 8.83 -21.35 -5.48
N ALA A 426 8.78 -20.03 -5.28
CA ALA A 426 9.91 -19.28 -4.73
C ALA A 426 10.12 -19.59 -3.23
N ALA A 427 11.39 -19.68 -2.82
CA ALA A 427 11.75 -19.89 -1.41
C ALA A 427 11.64 -18.61 -0.56
N TYR A 428 11.63 -17.43 -1.18
CA TYR A 428 11.63 -16.12 -0.54
C TYR A 428 10.59 -15.22 -1.23
N GLY A 429 10.02 -14.31 -0.47
CA GLY A 429 9.15 -13.25 -0.96
C GLY A 429 9.86 -11.91 -1.02
N GLU A 430 9.37 -11.05 -1.90
CA GLU A 430 9.82 -9.68 -2.06
C GLU A 430 8.83 -8.73 -1.40
N THR A 431 9.33 -7.72 -0.69
CA THR A 431 8.47 -6.69 -0.11
C THR A 431 8.00 -5.75 -1.21
N LEU A 432 6.68 -5.71 -1.44
CA LEU A 432 6.05 -4.91 -2.49
C LEU A 432 5.53 -3.56 -1.95
N ALA A 433 4.97 -3.56 -0.74
CA ALA A 433 4.43 -2.38 -0.08
C ALA A 433 4.68 -2.43 1.42
N GLY A 434 4.84 -1.25 2.04
CA GLY A 434 5.31 -1.13 3.42
C GLY A 434 6.83 -1.29 3.51
N VAL A 435 7.46 -0.58 4.44
CA VAL A 435 8.88 -0.73 4.73
C VAL A 435 9.00 -1.73 5.88
N THR A 436 9.92 -2.69 5.76
CA THR A 436 10.13 -3.72 6.79
C THR A 436 10.33 -3.12 8.18
N ALA A 437 9.57 -3.65 9.15
CA ALA A 437 9.68 -3.38 10.59
C ALA A 437 9.26 -1.98 11.08
N ASN A 438 8.74 -1.11 10.21
CA ASN A 438 8.23 0.21 10.63
C ASN A 438 6.74 0.33 10.28
N SER A 439 5.89 0.49 11.30
CA SER A 439 4.53 1.00 11.08
C SER A 439 4.53 2.51 10.91
N GLY A 440 3.52 3.04 10.22
CA GLY A 440 3.33 4.47 10.15
C GLY A 440 2.11 4.87 9.34
N THR A 441 1.82 6.17 9.33
CA THR A 441 0.63 6.76 8.68
C THR A 441 0.95 7.39 7.32
N SER A 442 2.22 7.47 6.91
CA SER A 442 2.58 7.95 5.57
C SER A 442 2.06 6.99 4.49
N LEU A 443 1.93 7.46 3.24
CA LEU A 443 1.45 6.63 2.14
C LEU A 443 2.44 5.54 1.68
N MET A 444 3.66 5.53 2.23
CA MET A 444 4.68 4.50 1.98
C MET A 444 4.71 3.43 3.06
N LEU A 445 4.12 3.71 4.22
CA LEU A 445 4.09 2.82 5.37
C LEU A 445 2.70 2.20 5.50
N LEU A 446 2.68 0.96 5.95
CA LEU A 446 1.47 0.27 6.36
C LEU A 446 1.49 0.13 7.88
N ASN A 447 0.33 -0.14 8.46
CA ASN A 447 0.16 -0.45 9.86
C ASN A 447 -0.85 -1.60 9.95
N ASN A 448 -0.31 -2.79 10.17
CA ASN A 448 -1.07 -4.03 10.25
C ASN A 448 -1.99 -4.28 9.05
N PRO A 449 -1.46 -4.42 7.82
CA PRO A 449 -2.29 -4.68 6.66
C PRO A 449 -3.03 -6.01 6.84
N SER A 450 -4.34 -6.02 6.61
CA SER A 450 -5.18 -7.19 6.89
C SER A 450 -5.60 -7.96 5.64
N ASN A 451 -5.58 -7.33 4.48
CA ASN A 451 -6.01 -7.96 3.25
C ASN A 451 -5.40 -7.28 2.01
N THR A 452 -5.29 -8.05 0.95
CA THR A 452 -4.72 -7.68 -0.35
C THR A 452 -5.69 -8.12 -1.45
N PHE A 453 -5.82 -7.33 -2.51
CA PHE A 453 -6.67 -7.68 -3.65
C PHE A 453 -6.12 -7.05 -4.93
N LEU A 454 -5.98 -7.82 -6.01
CA LEU A 454 -5.63 -7.28 -7.32
C LEU A 454 -6.88 -6.96 -8.12
N ASN A 455 -6.90 -5.84 -8.85
CA ASN A 455 -7.99 -5.62 -9.81
C ASN A 455 -7.96 -6.66 -10.95
N HIS A 456 -9.02 -6.71 -11.74
CA HIS A 456 -9.18 -7.69 -12.82
C HIS A 456 -7.99 -7.74 -13.80
N ASN A 457 -7.41 -6.59 -14.13
CA ASN A 457 -6.25 -6.49 -15.02
C ASN A 457 -4.91 -6.65 -14.29
N GLU A 458 -4.91 -6.83 -12.98
CA GLU A 458 -3.73 -6.92 -12.11
C GLU A 458 -2.75 -5.75 -12.26
N THR A 459 -3.25 -4.58 -12.67
CA THR A 459 -2.49 -3.32 -12.77
C THR A 459 -2.42 -2.60 -11.43
N TYR A 460 -3.31 -2.94 -10.50
CA TYR A 460 -3.39 -2.32 -9.20
C TYR A 460 -3.54 -3.36 -8.10
N LEU A 461 -2.73 -3.20 -7.06
CA LEU A 461 -2.90 -3.88 -5.78
C LEU A 461 -3.61 -2.96 -4.79
N TYR A 462 -4.67 -3.44 -4.19
CA TYR A 462 -5.39 -2.77 -3.11
C TYR A 462 -5.01 -3.44 -1.78
N VAL A 463 -4.74 -2.63 -0.78
CA VAL A 463 -4.32 -3.07 0.56
C VAL A 463 -5.22 -2.43 1.60
N ASN A 464 -5.85 -3.26 2.43
CA ASN A 464 -6.51 -2.79 3.64
C ASN A 464 -5.45 -2.52 4.71
N ASP A 465 -5.16 -1.25 4.93
CA ASP A 465 -4.21 -0.77 5.92
C ASP A 465 -4.94 -0.58 7.26
N ARG A 466 -5.21 -1.71 7.91
CA ARG A 466 -6.24 -1.87 8.95
C ARG A 466 -6.10 -0.89 10.09
N SER A 467 -4.92 -0.81 10.71
CA SER A 467 -4.71 0.03 11.90
C SER A 467 -4.70 1.52 11.55
N ASN A 468 -4.50 1.86 10.28
CA ASN A 468 -4.67 3.21 9.75
C ASN A 468 -6.07 3.45 9.16
N ASN A 469 -7.04 2.55 9.36
CA ASN A 469 -8.44 2.75 8.98
C ASN A 469 -8.62 3.21 7.52
N ARG A 470 -7.78 2.71 6.60
CA ARG A 470 -7.73 3.18 5.22
C ARG A 470 -7.44 2.07 4.22
N ILE A 471 -7.61 2.41 2.95
CA ILE A 471 -7.31 1.53 1.82
C ILE A 471 -6.32 2.25 0.92
N LEU A 472 -5.21 1.60 0.65
CA LEU A 472 -4.20 2.08 -0.27
C LEU A 472 -4.22 1.27 -1.56
N ARG A 473 -4.00 1.96 -2.68
CA ARG A 473 -3.82 1.37 -4.00
C ARG A 473 -2.40 1.60 -4.48
N PHE A 474 -1.75 0.53 -4.92
CA PHE A 474 -0.38 0.50 -5.44
C PHE A 474 -0.40 0.08 -6.91
N THR A 475 0.51 0.64 -7.72
CA THR A 475 0.56 0.36 -9.17
C THR A 475 1.47 -0.82 -9.44
N MET A 476 0.96 -1.88 -10.03
CA MET A 476 1.76 -3.04 -10.42
C MET A 476 2.47 -2.74 -11.74
N THR A 477 3.78 -2.95 -11.78
CA THR A 477 4.65 -2.73 -12.96
C THR A 477 4.95 -4.02 -13.68
#